data_AF-A0A829MFB2-F1
#
_entry.id   AF-A0A829MFB2-F1
#
_cell.length_a   1.000
_cell.length_b   1.000
_cell.length_c   1.000
_cell.angle_alpha   90.00
_cell.angle_beta   90.00
_cell.angle_gamma   90.00
#
_symmetry.space_group_name_H-M   'P 1'
#
loop_
_entity.id
_entity.type
_entity.pdbx_description
1 polymer ?
#
loop_
_entity_poly.entity_id
_entity_poly.type
_entity_poly.pdbx_seq_one_letter_code
_entity_poly.pdbx_strand_id
1 'polypeptide(L)' 'MTPPPAGAAELSSAKAAALQEVQRAIGEVKEAQKSGDFARYGQALKGLDDAMTKFTQAR' A
#
# COMPACT_ATOMS: atom_id res chain seq x y z
N MET A 1 -10.67 -23.73 -24.77
CA MET A 1 -9.71 -22.97 -23.94
C MET A 1 -10.47 -21.80 -23.36
N THR A 2 -10.92 -21.89 -22.12
CA THR A 2 -11.59 -20.79 -21.42
C THR A 2 -10.54 -19.72 -21.11
N PRO A 3 -10.76 -18.43 -21.45
CA PRO A 3 -9.81 -17.39 -21.10
C PRO A 3 -9.66 -17.34 -19.57
N PRO A 4 -8.44 -17.14 -19.04
CA PRO A 4 -8.27 -16.94 -17.61
C PRO A 4 -9.15 -15.75 -17.18
N PRO A 5 -9.76 -15.79 -15.99
CA PRO A 5 -10.59 -14.69 -15.54
C PRO A 5 -9.75 -13.41 -15.55
N ALA A 6 -10.15 -12.41 -16.33
CA ALA A 6 -9.50 -11.09 -16.40
C ALA A 6 -9.25 -10.51 -14.99
N GLY A 7 -10.16 -10.83 -14.05
CA GLY A 7 -10.05 -10.49 -12.64
C GLY A 7 -8.80 -11.00 -11.92
N ALA A 8 -8.16 -12.10 -12.35
CA ALA A 8 -6.92 -12.59 -11.72
C ALA A 8 -5.68 -11.76 -12.12
N ALA A 9 -5.64 -11.26 -13.36
CA ALA A 9 -4.58 -10.36 -13.82
C ALA A 9 -4.77 -8.93 -13.25
N GLU A 10 -6.02 -8.49 -13.13
CA GLU A 10 -6.38 -7.23 -12.45
C GLU A 10 -6.06 -7.30 -10.95
N LEU A 11 -6.33 -8.43 -10.27
CA LEU A 11 -5.93 -8.64 -8.88
C LEU A 11 -4.42 -8.52 -8.71
N SER A 12 -3.64 -9.15 -9.60
CA SER A 12 -2.17 -9.10 -9.56
C SER A 12 -1.64 -7.67 -9.75
N SER A 13 -2.26 -6.91 -10.65
CA SER A 13 -1.93 -5.50 -10.92
C SER A 13 -2.30 -4.58 -9.76
N ALA A 14 -3.51 -4.74 -9.20
CA ALA A 14 -3.98 -4.01 -8.03
C ALA A 14 -3.12 -4.31 -6.80
N LYS A 15 -2.72 -5.58 -6.62
CA LYS A 15 -1.82 -6.01 -5.56
C LYS A 15 -0.41 -5.43 -5.71
N ALA A 16 0.12 -5.36 -6.93
CA ALA A 16 1.41 -4.74 -7.20
C ALA A 16 1.38 -3.22 -6.91
N ALA A 17 0.31 -2.53 -7.33
CA ALA A 17 0.11 -1.12 -7.03
C ALA A 17 0.01 -0.87 -5.52
N ALA A 18 -0.80 -1.66 -4.81
CA ALA A 18 -0.93 -1.55 -3.36
C ALA A 18 0.40 -1.83 -2.63
N LEU A 19 1.22 -2.77 -3.12
CA LEU A 19 2.54 -3.03 -2.55
C LEU A 19 3.52 -1.87 -2.76
N GLN A 20 3.46 -1.19 -3.91
CA GLN A 20 4.24 0.04 -4.15
C GLN A 20 3.78 1.17 -3.21
N GLU A 21 2.48 1.30 -3.00
CA GLU A 21 1.88 2.29 -2.09
C GLU A 21 2.34 2.04 -0.64
N VAL A 22 2.31 0.79 -0.18
CA VAL A 22 2.82 0.37 1.14
C VAL A 22 4.30 0.71 1.30
N GLN A 23 5.14 0.38 0.32
CA GLN A 23 6.58 0.70 0.38
C GLN A 23 6.83 2.20 0.47
N ARG A 24 6.06 3.00 -0.28
CA ARG A 24 6.16 4.46 -0.25
C ARG A 24 5.75 5.02 1.10
N ALA A 25 4.63 4.55 1.65
CA ALA A 25 4.14 4.96 2.97
C ALA A 25 5.13 4.58 4.08
N ILE A 26 5.77 3.40 4.02
CA ILE A 26 6.84 3.02 4.96
C ILE A 26 8.03 4.00 4.88
N GLY A 27 8.39 4.45 3.68
CA GLY A 27 9.41 5.48 3.48
C GLY A 27 9.06 6.79 4.17
N GLU A 28 7.85 7.28 3.95
CA GLU A 28 7.37 8.52 4.58
C GLU A 28 7.26 8.41 6.11
N VAL A 29 6.80 7.27 6.63
CA VAL A 29 6.78 6.97 8.06
C VAL A 29 8.20 7.02 8.63
N LYS A 30 9.18 6.37 7.98
CA LYS A 30 10.58 6.39 8.41
C LYS A 30 11.19 7.79 8.38
N GLU A 31 10.90 8.58 7.35
CA GLU A 31 11.39 9.96 7.27
C GLU A 31 10.75 10.86 8.33
N ALA A 32 9.44 10.76 8.54
CA ALA A 32 8.74 11.51 9.58
C ALA A 32 9.25 11.13 10.98
N GLN A 33 9.50 9.84 11.23
CA GLN A 33 10.09 9.36 12.48
C GLN A 33 11.49 9.94 12.70
N LYS A 34 12.33 9.94 11.64
CA LYS A 34 13.69 10.47 11.70
C LYS A 34 13.71 11.99 11.89
N SER A 35 12.73 12.69 11.31
CA SER A 35 12.57 14.14 11.43
C SER A 35 11.95 14.56 12.76
N GLY A 36 11.41 13.62 13.55
CA GLY A 36 10.67 13.92 14.79
C GLY A 36 9.30 14.57 14.55
N ASP A 37 8.77 14.51 13.33
CA ASP A 37 7.47 15.08 12.96
C ASP A 37 6.36 14.06 13.23
N PHE A 38 5.88 14.06 14.48
CA PHE A 38 4.85 13.13 14.93
C PHE A 38 3.49 13.32 14.23
N ALA A 39 3.18 14.54 13.78
CA ALA A 39 1.95 14.82 13.04
C ALA A 39 2.00 14.15 11.66
N ARG A 40 3.11 14.34 10.96
CA ARG A 40 3.37 13.73 9.66
C ARG A 40 3.54 12.22 9.77
N TYR A 41 4.13 11.74 10.86
CA TYR A 41 4.24 10.31 11.19
C TYR A 41 2.87 9.65 11.37
N GLY A 42 1.95 10.29 12.10
CA GLY A 42 0.58 9.81 12.27
C GLY A 42 -0.21 9.77 10.95
N GLN A 43 -0.06 10.79 10.09
CA GLN A 43 -0.66 10.78 8.75
C GLN A 43 -0.07 9.69 7.86
N ALA A 44 1.25 9.52 7.88
CA ALA A 44 1.94 8.50 7.10
C ALA A 44 1.57 7.08 7.57
N LEU A 45 1.43 6.85 8.88
CA LEU A 45 0.94 5.59 9.44
C LEU A 45 -0.49 5.28 8.99
N LYS A 46 -1.36 6.29 8.94
CA LYS A 46 -2.73 6.11 8.47
C LYS A 46 -2.78 5.77 6.98
N GLY A 47 -1.89 6.37 6.18
CA GLY A 47 -1.70 6.01 4.78
C GLY A 47 -1.16 4.59 4.59
N LEU A 48 -0.23 4.17 5.45
CA LEU A 48 0.31 2.81 5.46
C LEU A 48 -0.76 1.76 5.78
N ASP A 49 -1.60 2.03 6.78
CA ASP A 49 -2.71 1.16 7.18
C ASP A 49 -3.77 1.02 6.07
N ASP A 50 -4.14 2.11 5.41
CA ASP A 50 -5.06 2.09 4.26
C ASP A 50 -4.48 1.29 3.08
N ALA A 51 -3.20 1.48 2.78
CA ALA A 51 -2.50 0.76 1.72
C ALA A 51 -2.38 -0.74 2.02
N MET A 52 -2.07 -1.13 3.27
CA MET A 52 -2.07 -2.53 3.71
C MET A 52 -3.47 -3.15 3.65
N THR A 53 -4.50 -2.39 4.03
CA THR A 53 -5.90 -2.83 3.94
C THR A 53 -6.28 -3.10 2.49
N LYS A 54 -5.99 -2.18 1.55
CA LYS A 54 -6.21 -2.38 0.11
C LYS A 54 -5.44 -3.58 -0.44
N PHE A 55 -4.18 -3.75 -0.05
CA PHE A 55 -3.37 -4.91 -0.45
C PHE A 55 -3.99 -6.24 0.04
N THR A 56 -4.53 -6.25 1.25
CA THR A 56 -5.17 -7.43 1.85
C THR A 56 -6.52 -7.72 1.23
N GLN A 57 -7.28 -6.68 0.86
CA GLN A 57 -8.55 -6.83 0.14
C GLN A 57 -8.35 -7.23 -1.34
N ALA A 58 -7.24 -6.83 -1.96
CA ALA A 58 -6.84 -7.23 -3.31
C ALA A 58 -6.26 -8.67 -3.37
N ARG A 59 -6.60 -9.53 -2.40
CA ARG A 59 -6.03 -10.88 -2.23
C ARG A 59 -7.00 -11.99 -2.58
#